data_AF-A0A2V9WLH5-F1
#
_entry.id   AF-A0A2V9WLH5-F1
#
_cell.length_a   1.000
_cell.length_b   1.000
_cell.length_c   1.000
_cell.angle_alpha   90.00
_cell.angle_beta   90.00
_cell.angle_gamma   90.00
#
_symmetry.space_group_name_H-M   'P 1'
#
loop_
_entity.id
_entity.type
_entity.pdbx_description
1 polymer ?
#
loop_
_entity_poly.entity_id
_entity_poly.type
_entity_poly.pdbx_seq_one_letter_code
_entity_poly.pdbx_strand_id
1 'polypeptide(L)'
;MQRPICTEFVFASSDLRCPQGHPRIRLLTPEEVFSLVARLPSPVNIAVLLVAATGVRISECLGLRWGHVLWRENKISIEQVFRRGEILNRTKTKASKAPVPMCESLEANILELYQQTEYGKDDNFVLASRDPERQTAIVGAEHERPVRQTSRNRLGTGK
;
A
#
# COMPACT_ATOMS: atom_id res chain seq x y z
N MET A 1 -29.43 -19.60 -10.54
CA MET A 1 -29.39 -19.00 -9.18
C MET A 1 -28.31 -17.94 -9.16
N GLN A 2 -28.67 -16.68 -9.44
CA GLN A 2 -27.77 -15.53 -9.28
C GLN A 2 -27.49 -15.34 -7.78
N ARG A 3 -26.21 -15.30 -7.39
CA ARG A 3 -25.79 -14.88 -6.04
C ARG A 3 -25.25 -13.44 -6.17
N PRO A 4 -25.61 -12.54 -5.24
CA PRO A 4 -25.28 -11.13 -5.37
C PRO A 4 -23.77 -10.93 -5.25
N ILE A 5 -23.22 -10.21 -6.21
CA ILE A 5 -21.86 -9.65 -6.20
C ILE A 5 -21.76 -8.77 -4.95
N CYS A 6 -20.68 -8.92 -4.19
CA CYS A 6 -20.39 -8.11 -3.01
C CYS A 6 -20.26 -6.63 -3.38
N THR A 7 -21.35 -5.87 -3.33
CA THR A 7 -21.38 -4.42 -3.63
C THR A 7 -21.27 -3.53 -2.39
N GLU A 8 -21.14 -4.08 -1.18
CA GLU A 8 -21.03 -3.29 0.06
C GLU A 8 -19.62 -3.34 0.65
N PHE A 9 -18.67 -2.73 -0.04
CA PHE A 9 -17.41 -2.30 0.57
C PHE A 9 -17.24 -0.79 0.30
N VAL A 10 -17.69 0.01 1.26
CA VAL A 10 -17.43 1.44 1.50
C VAL A 10 -17.22 2.30 0.24
N PHE A 11 -18.32 2.72 -0.40
CA PHE A 11 -18.32 3.90 -1.30
C PHE A 11 -18.85 5.10 -0.53
N ALA A 12 -17.94 6.00 -0.15
CA ALA A 12 -18.27 7.22 0.55
C ALA A 12 -19.14 8.15 -0.33
N SER A 13 -20.18 8.70 0.30
CA SER A 13 -21.20 9.58 -0.26
C SER A 13 -20.65 10.79 -1.04
N SER A 14 -21.35 11.13 -2.12
CA SER A 14 -20.98 12.02 -3.23
C SER A 14 -20.87 13.53 -2.92
N ASP A 15 -20.58 13.94 -1.69
CA ASP A 15 -20.68 15.39 -1.38
C ASP A 15 -19.67 15.88 -0.32
N LEU A 16 -18.38 15.76 -0.64
CA LEU A 16 -17.31 16.46 0.09
C LEU A 16 -17.05 17.83 -0.57
N ARG A 17 -17.82 18.85 -0.15
CA ARG A 17 -17.53 20.26 -0.47
C ARG A 17 -16.45 20.77 0.48
N CYS A 18 -15.26 21.05 -0.06
CA CYS A 18 -14.22 21.79 0.65
C CYS A 18 -14.25 23.27 0.19
N PRO A 19 -14.26 24.27 1.09
CA PRO A 19 -14.48 25.68 0.73
C PRO A 19 -13.32 26.35 -0.02
N GLN A 20 -12.20 25.65 -0.22
CA GLN A 20 -10.92 26.26 -0.61
C GLN A 20 -10.34 25.54 -1.82
N GLY A 21 -10.78 25.91 -3.05
CA GLY A 21 -10.05 25.74 -4.33
C GLY A 21 -9.29 24.44 -4.62
N HIS A 22 -9.54 23.36 -3.90
CA HIS A 22 -8.77 22.13 -3.96
C HIS A 22 -9.33 21.26 -5.09
N PRO A 23 -8.49 20.56 -5.86
CA PRO A 23 -8.98 19.60 -6.85
C PRO A 23 -10.03 18.68 -6.22
N ARG A 24 -11.20 18.59 -6.87
CA ARG A 24 -12.30 17.72 -6.41
C ARG A 24 -11.77 16.30 -6.30
N ILE A 25 -11.93 15.71 -5.11
CA ILE A 25 -11.64 14.30 -4.91
C ILE A 25 -12.68 13.51 -5.70
N ARG A 26 -12.24 12.80 -6.75
CA ARG A 26 -13.07 11.90 -7.52
C ARG A 26 -12.87 10.48 -6.99
N LEU A 27 -13.96 9.87 -6.56
CA LEU A 27 -13.96 8.45 -6.17
C LEU A 27 -14.02 7.60 -7.43
N LEU A 28 -13.24 6.51 -7.45
CA LEU A 28 -13.29 5.52 -8.52
C LEU A 28 -14.43 4.55 -8.23
N THR A 29 -15.15 4.13 -9.26
CA THR A 29 -16.11 3.03 -9.20
C THR A 29 -15.39 1.67 -9.19
N PRO A 30 -16.04 0.57 -8.72
CA PRO A 30 -15.45 -0.77 -8.80
C PRO A 30 -14.97 -1.12 -10.21
N GLU A 31 -15.77 -0.81 -11.23
CA GLU A 31 -15.48 -1.11 -12.62
C GLU A 31 -14.23 -0.37 -13.12
N GLU A 32 -14.05 0.89 -12.72
CA GLU A 32 -12.84 1.66 -13.01
C GLU A 32 -11.61 1.09 -12.30
N VAL A 33 -11.76 0.64 -11.05
CA VAL A 33 -10.67 0.00 -10.30
C VAL A 33 -10.24 -1.30 -11.00
N PHE A 34 -11.18 -2.17 -11.37
CA PHE A 34 -10.84 -3.41 -12.07
C PHE A 34 -10.21 -3.15 -13.44
N SER A 35 -10.71 -2.15 -14.17
CA SER A 35 -10.10 -1.71 -15.44
C SER A 35 -8.67 -1.20 -15.27
N LEU A 36 -8.39 -0.53 -14.15
CA LEU A 36 -7.04 -0.07 -13.80
C LEU A 36 -6.13 -1.24 -13.42
N VAL A 37 -6.59 -2.13 -12.55
CA VAL A 37 -5.84 -3.33 -12.10
C VAL A 37 -5.46 -4.20 -13.30
N ALA A 38 -6.36 -4.39 -14.26
CA ALA A 38 -6.10 -5.18 -15.48
C ALA A 38 -5.01 -4.60 -16.39
N ARG A 39 -4.71 -3.30 -16.29
CA ARG A 39 -3.72 -2.60 -17.12
C ARG A 39 -2.37 -2.40 -16.43
N LEU A 40 -2.30 -2.62 -15.13
CA LEU A 40 -1.10 -2.39 -14.35
C LEU A 40 -0.21 -3.65 -14.33
N PRO A 41 1.12 -3.50 -14.35
CA PRO A 41 2.02 -4.63 -14.22
C PRO A 41 2.01 -5.19 -12.79
N SER A 42 2.29 -6.49 -12.67
CA SER A 42 2.55 -7.11 -11.36
C SER A 42 3.90 -6.64 -10.80
N PRO A 43 4.00 -6.29 -9.49
CA PRO A 43 2.97 -6.44 -8.44
C PRO A 43 2.18 -5.14 -8.15
N VAL A 44 2.28 -4.10 -8.99
CA VAL A 44 1.59 -2.81 -8.77
C VAL A 44 0.07 -2.95 -8.85
N ASN A 45 -0.43 -3.80 -9.75
CA ASN A 45 -1.84 -4.14 -9.86
C ASN A 45 -2.42 -4.68 -8.52
N ILE A 46 -1.66 -5.54 -7.83
CA ILE A 46 -2.03 -6.14 -6.55
C ILE A 46 -2.06 -5.09 -5.45
N ALA A 47 -1.10 -4.16 -5.45
CA ALA A 47 -1.11 -3.05 -4.49
C ALA A 47 -2.38 -2.19 -4.62
N VAL A 48 -2.80 -1.88 -5.85
CA VAL A 48 -4.03 -1.13 -6.12
C VAL A 48 -5.26 -1.91 -5.68
N LEU A 49 -5.35 -3.21 -6.03
CA LEU A 49 -6.45 -4.07 -5.63
C LEU A 49 -6.56 -4.17 -4.10
N LEU A 50 -5.43 -4.34 -3.42
CA LEU A 50 -5.37 -4.44 -1.97
C LEU A 50 -5.88 -3.16 -1.32
N VAL A 51 -5.38 -1.99 -1.72
CA VAL A 51 -5.83 -0.69 -1.18
C VAL A 51 -7.31 -0.45 -1.48
N ALA A 52 -7.77 -0.77 -2.68
CA ALA A 52 -9.17 -0.56 -3.06
C ALA A 52 -10.14 -1.50 -2.32
N ALA A 53 -9.76 -2.76 -2.12
CA ALA A 53 -10.62 -3.76 -1.47
C ALA A 53 -10.62 -3.63 0.06
N THR A 54 -9.49 -3.25 0.66
CA THR A 54 -9.31 -3.28 2.13
C THR A 54 -9.30 -1.89 2.78
N GLY A 55 -9.09 -0.83 1.99
CA GLY A 55 -8.98 0.54 2.50
C GLY A 55 -7.73 0.82 3.34
N VAL A 56 -6.73 -0.06 3.33
CA VAL A 56 -5.48 0.18 4.05
C VAL A 56 -4.71 1.35 3.45
N ARG A 57 -3.91 2.04 4.27
CA ARG A 57 -3.07 3.13 3.76
C ARG A 57 -1.96 2.56 2.88
N ILE A 58 -1.53 3.32 1.88
CA ILE A 58 -0.44 2.91 1.00
C ILE A 58 0.84 2.55 1.78
N SER A 59 1.16 3.26 2.86
CA SER A 59 2.31 2.93 3.71
C SER A 59 2.17 1.59 4.45
N GLU A 60 0.95 1.18 4.80
CA GLU A 60 0.64 -0.13 5.41
C GLU A 60 0.74 -1.23 4.34
N CYS A 61 0.20 -0.98 3.15
CA CYS A 61 0.31 -1.88 1.99
C CYS A 61 1.78 -2.16 1.61
N LEU A 62 2.61 -1.11 1.55
CA LEU A 62 4.05 -1.25 1.25
C LEU A 62 4.84 -1.94 2.37
N GLY A 63 4.38 -1.82 3.62
CA GLY A 63 4.98 -2.50 4.76
C GLY A 63 4.61 -3.99 4.85
N LEU A 64 3.78 -4.51 3.95
CA LEU A 64 3.24 -5.86 4.06
C LEU A 64 4.31 -6.93 3.75
N ARG A 65 4.41 -7.93 4.63
CA ARG A 65 5.29 -9.11 4.47
C ARG A 65 4.46 -10.37 4.34
N TRP A 66 5.04 -11.45 3.81
CA TRP A 66 4.34 -12.73 3.65
C TRP A 66 3.88 -13.31 4.99
N GLY A 67 4.67 -13.15 6.06
CA GLY A 67 4.29 -13.58 7.42
C GLY A 67 3.09 -12.84 8.01
N HIS A 68 2.64 -11.75 7.38
CA HIS A 68 1.44 -11.01 7.77
C HIS A 68 0.16 -11.51 7.09
N VAL A 69 0.28 -12.37 6.08
CA VAL A 69 -0.87 -12.95 5.36
C VAL A 69 -1.35 -14.19 6.12
N LEU A 70 -2.51 -14.08 6.76
CA LEU A 70 -3.12 -15.15 7.55
C LEU A 70 -4.01 -16.01 6.65
N TRP A 71 -3.40 -16.88 5.84
CA TRP A 71 -4.08 -17.72 4.85
C TRP A 71 -5.28 -18.50 5.41
N ARG A 72 -5.12 -19.11 6.60
CA ARG A 72 -6.19 -19.92 7.23
C ARG A 72 -7.41 -19.10 7.66
N GLU A 73 -7.22 -17.81 7.93
CA GLU A 73 -8.28 -16.92 8.39
C GLU A 73 -8.85 -16.04 7.28
N ASN A 74 -8.26 -16.11 6.08
CA ASN A 74 -8.52 -15.21 4.96
C ASN A 74 -8.40 -13.72 5.36
N LYS A 75 -7.33 -13.38 6.09
CA LYS A 75 -7.08 -12.03 6.63
C LYS A 75 -5.64 -11.59 6.45
N ILE A 76 -5.43 -10.28 6.54
CA ILE A 76 -4.11 -9.64 6.55
C ILE A 76 -3.92 -8.92 7.88
N SER A 77 -2.84 -9.24 8.60
CA SER A 77 -2.45 -8.47 9.80
C SER A 77 -1.55 -7.30 9.43
N ILE A 78 -1.86 -6.10 9.91
CA ILE A 78 -1.05 -4.90 9.62
C ILE A 78 -0.18 -4.56 10.84
N GLU A 79 1.06 -5.05 10.83
CA GLU A 79 2.00 -4.89 11.96
C GLU A 79 3.02 -3.75 11.79
N GLN A 80 3.27 -3.32 10.56
CA GLN A 80 4.28 -2.29 10.26
C GLN A 80 3.86 -1.40 9.09
N VAL A 81 4.57 -0.29 8.94
CA VAL A 81 4.42 0.62 7.81
C VAL A 81 5.77 0.88 7.17
N PHE A 82 5.78 1.05 5.86
CA PHE A 82 6.94 1.51 5.11
C PHE A 82 6.77 3.00 4.78
N ARG A 83 7.69 3.84 5.24
CA ARG A 83 7.63 5.29 5.04
C ARG A 83 9.03 5.85 4.86
N ARG A 84 9.25 6.58 3.75
CA ARG A 84 10.54 7.27 3.45
C ARG A 84 11.76 6.33 3.52
N GLY A 85 11.63 5.11 3.00
CA GLY A 85 12.71 4.12 3.00
C GLY A 85 12.88 3.36 4.33
N GLU A 86 12.12 3.70 5.36
CA GLU A 86 12.22 3.10 6.68
C GLU A 86 11.02 2.21 6.99
N ILE A 87 11.28 1.11 7.70
CA ILE A 87 10.26 0.26 8.30
C ILE A 87 9.99 0.78 9.70
N LEU A 88 8.74 1.16 9.95
CA LEU A 88 8.30 1.59 11.27
C LEU A 88 7.30 0.57 11.81
N ASN A 89 7.63 -0.03 12.96
CA ASN A 89 6.69 -0.86 13.69
C ASN A 89 5.47 -0.02 14.09
N ARG A 90 4.28 -0.56 13.88
CA ARG A 90 3.04 0.17 14.13
C ARG A 90 2.85 0.34 15.65
N THR A 91 2.93 1.58 16.12
CA THR A 91 2.69 1.95 17.53
C THR A 91 1.21 2.16 17.87
N LYS A 92 0.29 1.95 16.92
CA LYS A 92 -1.14 2.18 17.16
C LYS A 92 -1.70 1.12 18.12
N THR A 93 -2.40 1.61 19.13
CA THR A 93 -2.99 0.90 20.27
C THR A 93 -3.76 -0.37 19.87
N LYS A 94 -3.86 -1.34 20.81
CA LYS A 94 -4.47 -2.68 20.62
C LYS A 94 -5.81 -2.67 19.86
N ALA A 95 -6.60 -1.61 19.95
CA ALA A 95 -7.89 -1.46 19.29
C ALA A 95 -7.81 -1.30 17.75
N SER A 96 -6.68 -0.84 17.19
CA SER A 96 -6.52 -0.62 15.75
C SER A 96 -5.86 -1.81 15.01
N LYS A 97 -5.54 -2.91 15.73
CA LYS A 97 -4.85 -4.10 15.21
C LYS A 97 -5.76 -5.16 14.57
N ALA A 98 -7.06 -4.90 14.42
CA ALA A 98 -7.96 -5.85 13.80
C ALA A 98 -7.45 -6.21 12.38
N PRO A 99 -7.20 -7.50 12.09
CA PRO A 99 -6.80 -7.93 10.76
C PRO A 99 -7.88 -7.60 9.74
N VAL A 100 -7.47 -7.27 8.51
CA VAL A 100 -8.38 -6.87 7.44
C VAL A 100 -8.77 -8.12 6.63
N PRO A 101 -10.06 -8.37 6.35
CA PRO A 101 -10.47 -9.52 5.55
C PRO A 101 -9.97 -9.39 4.10
N MET A 102 -9.63 -10.51 3.49
CA MET A 102 -9.38 -10.61 2.05
C MET A 102 -10.67 -11.09 1.37
N CYS A 103 -11.05 -10.43 0.27
CA CYS A 103 -12.09 -10.94 -0.62
C CYS A 103 -11.49 -12.00 -1.56
N GLU A 104 -12.33 -12.86 -2.14
CA GLU A 104 -11.91 -13.96 -3.03
C GLU A 104 -10.97 -13.48 -4.15
N SER A 105 -11.29 -12.35 -4.78
CA SER A 105 -10.45 -11.76 -5.83
C SER A 105 -9.08 -11.34 -5.32
N LEU A 106 -9.00 -10.76 -4.12
CA LEU A 106 -7.72 -10.34 -3.54
C LEU A 106 -6.88 -11.56 -3.13
N GLU A 107 -7.50 -12.56 -2.50
CA GLU A 107 -6.86 -13.80 -2.11
C GLU A 107 -6.23 -14.52 -3.32
N ALA A 108 -7.00 -14.68 -4.41
CA ALA A 108 -6.52 -15.32 -5.62
C ALA A 108 -5.30 -14.59 -6.24
N ASN A 109 -5.33 -13.26 -6.28
CA ASN A 109 -4.23 -12.45 -6.83
C ASN A 109 -2.98 -12.50 -5.94
N ILE A 110 -3.14 -12.47 -4.60
CA ILE A 110 -2.00 -12.57 -3.66
C ILE A 110 -1.40 -13.98 -3.72
N LEU A 111 -2.22 -15.03 -3.86
CA LEU A 111 -1.76 -16.40 -3.99
C LEU A 111 -1.00 -16.62 -5.30
N GLU A 112 -1.50 -16.09 -6.42
CA GLU A 112 -0.81 -16.14 -7.70
C GLU A 112 0.57 -15.46 -7.61
N LEU A 113 0.63 -14.28 -6.98
CA LEU A 113 1.91 -13.60 -6.73
C LEU A 113 2.85 -14.43 -5.87
N TYR A 114 2.33 -15.06 -4.81
CA TYR A 114 3.10 -15.92 -3.92
C TYR A 114 3.75 -17.10 -4.69
N GLN A 115 3.00 -17.71 -5.61
CA GLN A 115 3.49 -18.82 -6.43
C GLN A 115 4.54 -18.40 -7.47
N GLN A 116 4.45 -17.16 -7.97
CA GLN A 116 5.37 -16.64 -8.98
C GLN A 116 6.65 -16.02 -8.39
N THR A 117 6.66 -15.71 -7.09
CA THR A 117 7.79 -15.02 -6.46
C THR A 117 8.86 -15.98 -5.97
N GLU A 118 10.12 -15.65 -6.22
CA GLU A 118 11.27 -16.32 -5.58
C GLU A 118 11.44 -15.88 -4.11
N TYR A 119 10.68 -14.86 -3.68
CA TYR A 119 10.77 -14.23 -2.37
C TYR A 119 9.68 -14.70 -1.39
N GLY A 120 9.15 -15.91 -1.51
CA GLY A 120 8.06 -16.44 -0.66
C GLY A 120 8.42 -16.72 0.81
N LYS A 121 9.46 -16.10 1.40
CA LYS A 121 9.77 -16.23 2.83
C LYS A 121 8.96 -15.24 3.65
N ASP A 122 8.61 -15.62 4.87
CA ASP A 122 7.77 -14.81 5.77
C ASP A 122 8.30 -13.39 6.02
N ASP A 123 9.63 -13.21 6.05
CA ASP A 123 10.27 -11.91 6.28
C ASP A 123 10.32 -11.00 5.04
N ASN A 124 10.04 -11.54 3.87
CA ASN A 124 10.09 -10.78 2.62
C ASN A 124 8.81 -9.99 2.42
N PHE A 125 8.94 -8.86 1.73
CA PHE A 125 7.80 -8.04 1.35
C PHE A 125 6.93 -8.75 0.31
N VAL A 126 5.61 -8.63 0.47
CA VAL A 126 4.64 -9.09 -0.54
C VAL A 126 4.85 -8.33 -1.84
N LEU A 127 5.00 -7.01 -1.73
CA LEU A 127 5.25 -6.10 -2.84
C LEU A 127 6.75 -5.81 -2.99
N ALA A 128 7.59 -6.84 -3.07
CA ALA A 128 9.03 -6.64 -3.21
C ALA A 128 9.38 -6.07 -4.61
N SER A 129 10.34 -5.13 -4.64
CA SER A 129 11.03 -4.78 -5.88
C SER A 129 11.87 -5.96 -6.37
N ARG A 130 11.95 -6.14 -7.70
CA ARG A 130 12.79 -7.17 -8.32
C ARG A 130 14.28 -6.80 -8.37
N ASP A 131 14.63 -5.59 -7.95
CA ASP A 131 16.03 -5.15 -7.89
C ASP A 131 16.75 -5.86 -6.72
N PRO A 132 17.72 -6.75 -7.01
CA PRO A 132 18.41 -7.55 -5.97
C PRO A 132 19.25 -6.69 -5.02
N GLU A 133 19.66 -5.47 -5.40
CA GLU A 133 20.33 -4.53 -4.48
C GLU A 133 19.34 -3.82 -3.54
N ARG A 134 18.03 -3.87 -3.86
CA ARG A 134 16.98 -3.12 -3.18
C ARG A 134 15.78 -4.02 -2.88
N GLN A 135 15.96 -5.02 -2.02
CA GLN A 135 14.88 -5.79 -1.38
C GLN A 135 14.01 -4.89 -0.49
N THR A 136 13.30 -3.98 -1.12
CA THR A 136 12.43 -2.96 -0.55
C THR A 136 11.05 -3.11 -1.17
N ALA A 137 10.05 -2.48 -0.57
CA ALA A 137 8.73 -2.40 -1.20
C ALA A 137 8.84 -1.73 -2.57
N ILE A 138 7.95 -2.06 -3.51
CA ILE A 138 7.90 -1.56 -4.91
C ILE A 138 8.03 -0.05 -5.08
N VAL A 139 7.82 0.72 -4.02
CA VAL A 139 8.21 2.12 -3.97
C VAL A 139 9.68 2.18 -3.50
N GLY A 140 10.56 1.82 -4.44
CA GLY A 140 12.00 1.99 -4.32
C GLY A 140 12.36 3.46 -4.12
N ALA A 141 13.38 3.66 -3.30
CA ALA A 141 13.85 4.93 -2.77
C ALA A 141 14.54 5.81 -3.82
N GLU A 142 13.79 6.30 -4.81
CA GLU A 142 14.31 7.23 -5.80
C GLU A 142 13.39 8.42 -6.09
N HIS A 143 13.44 9.40 -5.18
CA HIS A 143 13.53 10.81 -5.61
C HIS A 143 14.16 11.79 -4.58
N GLU A 144 14.64 11.35 -3.42
CA GLU A 144 15.42 12.27 -2.58
C GLU A 144 16.86 12.32 -3.10
N ARG A 145 17.08 13.11 -4.17
CA ARG A 145 18.39 13.74 -4.35
C ARG A 145 18.71 14.39 -2.99
N PRO A 146 19.91 14.18 -2.41
CA PRO A 146 20.26 14.93 -1.23
C PRO A 146 20.20 16.41 -1.64
N VAL A 147 19.24 17.15 -1.08
CA VAL A 147 19.37 18.59 -1.01
C VAL A 147 20.64 18.78 -0.22
N ARG A 148 21.74 19.09 -0.91
CA ARG A 148 22.96 19.60 -0.29
C ARG A 148 22.49 20.76 0.57
N GLN A 149 22.41 20.53 1.88
CA GLN A 149 22.43 21.61 2.85
C GLN A 149 23.78 22.29 2.65
N THR A 150 23.79 23.24 1.73
CA THR A 150 24.88 24.20 1.63
C THR A 150 24.69 25.05 2.86
N SER A 151 25.33 24.64 3.95
CA SER A 151 25.65 25.50 5.07
C SER A 151 26.34 26.72 4.49
N ARG A 152 25.56 27.78 4.24
CA ARG A 152 26.12 29.13 4.10
C ARG A 152 26.71 29.46 5.46
N ASN A 153 27.98 29.11 5.64
CA ASN A 153 28.89 29.86 6.49
C ASN A 153 28.83 31.31 6.00
N ARG A 154 27.98 32.12 6.62
CA ARG A 154 28.11 33.56 6.51
C ARG A 154 29.13 33.94 7.58
N LEU A 155 30.31 34.26 7.06
CA LEU A 155 31.45 34.81 7.77
C LEU A 155 31.02 35.89 8.75
N GLY A 156 31.75 35.96 9.86
CA GLY A 156 31.65 37.03 10.83
C GLY A 156 31.99 38.40 10.24
N THR A 157 31.41 39.39 10.90
CA THR A 157 31.87 40.78 10.99
C THR A 157 31.43 41.18 12.41
N GLY A 158 32.28 41.49 13.38
CA GLY A 158 33.56 42.15 13.27
C GLY A 158 33.34 43.66 13.17
N LYS A 159 32.75 44.26 14.21
CA LYS A 159 33.10 45.54 14.85
C LYS A 159 32.14 45.85 15.98
#